data_AF-A0AB34TK09-F1
#
_entry.id   AF-A0AB34TK09-F1
#
_cell.length_a   1.000
_cell.length_b   1.000
_cell.length_c   1.000
_cell.angle_alpha   90.00
_cell.angle_beta   90.00
_cell.angle_gamma   90.00
#
_symmetry.space_group_name_H-M   'P 1'
#
loop_
_entity.id
_entity.type
_entity.pdbx_description
1 polymer ?
#
loop_
_entity_poly.entity_id
_entity_poly.type
_entity_poly.pdbx_seq_one_letter_code
_entity_poly.pdbx_strand_id
1 'polypeptide(L)'
;MAVARRGTQGALLASLLLAGLAQAQQAAPIAGPDPAPTPPVDAPAAGTASLPAAPSQDNVTTLGEVRALKPDDEPLDLYRFKNPVKFGDNRFSRDWSEPPSPEQVSMGGGYIMMGVVKGVLAAAKGINKLTGGPDQIQAAVARPPPELSAEQQQRALRFSQQQDGGEAPPVK
;
A
#
# COMPACT_ATOMS: atom_id res chain seq x y z
N MET A 1 10.63 -61.94 -6.85
CA MET A 1 11.34 -61.03 -7.79
C MET A 1 10.33 -60.35 -8.69
N ALA A 2 10.16 -59.03 -8.61
CA ALA A 2 9.63 -58.18 -9.69
C ALA A 2 9.81 -56.70 -9.31
N VAL A 3 10.73 -56.02 -9.99
CA VAL A 3 10.98 -54.56 -9.88
C VAL A 3 10.27 -53.88 -11.04
N ALA A 4 9.29 -53.01 -10.75
CA ALA A 4 8.54 -52.28 -11.77
C ALA A 4 9.04 -50.82 -11.91
N ARG A 5 9.80 -50.61 -12.98
CA ARG A 5 9.93 -49.43 -13.87
C ARG A 5 9.34 -48.10 -13.35
N ARG A 6 10.21 -47.20 -12.86
CA ARG A 6 9.87 -45.82 -12.43
C ARG A 6 10.49 -44.72 -13.32
N GLY A 7 10.96 -45.04 -14.52
CA GLY A 7 11.78 -44.15 -15.33
C GLY A 7 11.04 -43.27 -16.35
N THR A 8 9.80 -43.57 -16.71
CA THR A 8 9.16 -42.97 -17.90
C THR A 8 8.14 -41.87 -17.61
N GLN A 9 7.75 -41.64 -16.35
CA GLN A 9 6.76 -40.60 -16.02
C GLN A 9 7.36 -39.20 -15.82
N GLY A 10 8.66 -39.09 -15.51
CA GLY A 10 9.31 -37.78 -15.32
C GLY A 10 9.49 -36.99 -16.62
N ALA A 11 9.68 -37.68 -17.74
CA ALA A 11 9.94 -37.04 -19.03
C ALA A 11 8.69 -36.37 -19.64
N LEU A 12 7.48 -36.88 -19.35
CA LEU A 12 6.25 -36.34 -19.92
C LEU A 12 5.78 -35.04 -19.22
N LEU A 13 6.07 -34.87 -17.93
CA LEU A 13 5.72 -33.65 -17.18
C LEU A 13 6.65 -32.48 -17.53
N ALA A 14 7.93 -32.74 -17.82
CA ALA A 14 8.88 -31.70 -18.23
C ALA A 14 8.52 -31.08 -19.59
N SER A 15 8.00 -31.89 -20.52
CA SER A 15 7.60 -31.43 -21.86
C SER A 15 6.36 -30.52 -21.84
N LEU A 16 5.45 -30.69 -20.88
CA LEU A 16 4.24 -29.85 -20.78
C LEU A 16 4.52 -28.45 -20.22
N LEU A 17 5.50 -28.32 -19.32
CA LEU A 17 5.89 -27.02 -18.74
C LEU A 17 6.66 -26.13 -19.72
N LEU A 18 7.36 -26.71 -20.71
CA LEU A 18 8.14 -25.94 -21.68
C LEU A 18 7.29 -25.33 -22.82
N ALA A 19 6.10 -25.87 -23.09
CA ALA A 19 5.18 -25.32 -24.09
C ALA A 19 4.45 -24.05 -23.60
N GLY A 20 4.21 -23.92 -22.28
CA GLY A 20 3.49 -22.78 -21.71
C GLY A 20 4.27 -21.46 -21.70
N LEU A 21 5.61 -21.50 -21.73
CA LEU A 21 6.45 -20.29 -21.77
C LEU A 21 6.56 -19.69 -23.18
N ALA A 22 6.27 -20.46 -24.23
CA ALA A 22 6.43 -20.02 -25.62
C ALA A 22 5.29 -19.11 -26.12
N GLN A 23 4.11 -19.16 -25.50
CA GLN A 23 2.95 -18.37 -25.93
C GLN A 23 2.90 -16.94 -25.36
N ALA A 24 3.84 -16.55 -24.48
CA ALA A 24 3.90 -15.19 -23.94
C ALA A 24 4.70 -14.19 -24.82
N GLN A 25 5.22 -14.61 -25.98
CA GLN A 25 6.09 -13.80 -26.84
C GLN A 25 5.40 -13.21 -28.09
N GLN A 26 4.08 -13.18 -28.15
CA GLN A 26 3.40 -12.44 -29.23
C GLN A 26 3.43 -10.92 -28.95
N ALA A 27 4.56 -10.32 -29.34
CA ALA A 27 4.66 -8.90 -29.62
C ALA A 27 3.67 -8.51 -30.72
N ALA A 28 2.76 -7.59 -30.40
CA ALA A 28 1.84 -7.00 -31.36
C ALA A 28 2.62 -6.12 -32.38
N PRO A 29 2.19 -6.08 -33.66
CA PRO A 29 2.81 -5.25 -34.67
C PRO A 29 2.55 -3.76 -34.43
N ILE A 30 3.56 -2.98 -34.80
CA ILE A 30 3.66 -1.52 -34.78
C ILE A 30 2.45 -0.86 -35.48
N ALA A 31 1.68 -0.06 -34.74
CA ALA A 31 0.75 0.93 -35.29
C ALA A 31 1.49 2.26 -35.47
N GLY A 32 1.32 2.89 -36.63
CA GLY A 32 2.07 4.06 -37.08
C GLY A 32 1.82 5.36 -36.28
N PRO A 33 2.54 6.45 -36.63
CA PRO A 33 2.45 7.71 -35.91
C PRO A 33 1.07 8.38 -36.10
N ASP A 34 0.44 8.72 -34.98
CA ASP A 34 -0.77 9.55 -34.91
C ASP A 34 -0.49 10.96 -35.48
N PRO A 35 -1.40 11.55 -36.28
CA PRO A 35 -1.30 12.93 -36.70
C PRO A 35 -1.61 13.90 -35.53
N ALA A 36 -0.83 14.97 -35.44
CA ALA A 36 -0.92 16.01 -34.41
C ALA A 36 -2.30 16.72 -34.37
N PRO A 37 -2.75 17.21 -33.19
CA PRO A 37 -4.00 17.95 -33.07
C PRO A 37 -3.88 19.35 -33.69
N THR A 38 -4.78 19.68 -34.61
CA THR A 38 -4.98 21.03 -35.14
C THR A 38 -5.69 21.92 -34.12
N PRO A 39 -5.32 23.20 -33.98
CA PRO A 39 -6.04 24.14 -33.11
C PRO A 39 -7.36 24.58 -33.76
N PRO A 40 -8.45 24.74 -32.99
CA PRO A 40 -9.70 25.29 -33.52
C PRO A 40 -9.55 26.78 -33.82
N VAL A 41 -9.71 27.13 -35.09
CA VAL A 41 -9.98 28.49 -35.57
C VAL A 41 -11.46 28.77 -35.41
N ASP A 42 -11.81 29.66 -34.48
CA ASP A 42 -12.85 30.71 -34.62
C ASP A 42 -13.22 31.24 -33.22
N ALA A 43 -12.75 32.45 -32.92
CA ALA A 43 -13.34 33.29 -31.89
C ALA A 43 -13.89 34.54 -32.60
N PRO A 44 -15.20 34.85 -32.48
CA PRO A 44 -15.78 35.99 -33.18
C PRO A 44 -15.29 37.30 -32.58
N ALA A 45 -14.88 38.22 -33.46
CA ALA A 45 -14.48 39.57 -33.10
C ALA A 45 -15.63 40.32 -32.40
N ALA A 46 -15.39 40.76 -31.17
CA ALA A 46 -16.31 41.66 -30.46
C ALA A 46 -16.21 43.05 -31.10
N GLY A 47 -17.31 43.47 -31.74
CA GLY A 47 -17.45 44.80 -32.33
C GLY A 47 -17.39 45.90 -31.27
N THR A 48 -16.70 46.98 -31.61
CA THR A 48 -16.67 48.24 -30.86
C THR A 48 -18.04 48.92 -30.94
N ALA A 49 -18.87 48.74 -29.92
CA ALA A 49 -20.06 49.56 -29.72
C ALA A 49 -19.67 50.86 -28.98
N SER A 50 -19.85 51.99 -29.64
CA SER A 50 -19.69 53.32 -29.06
C SER A 50 -20.83 53.59 -28.07
N LEU A 51 -20.52 53.88 -26.80
CA LEU A 51 -21.53 54.21 -25.79
C LEU A 51 -21.95 55.70 -25.88
N PRO A 52 -23.24 56.04 -25.70
CA PRO A 52 -23.70 57.42 -25.66
C PRO A 52 -23.25 58.13 -24.37
N ALA A 53 -22.86 59.40 -24.49
CA ALA A 53 -22.46 60.25 -23.36
C ALA A 53 -23.64 60.50 -22.40
N ALA A 54 -23.41 60.24 -21.10
CA ALA A 54 -24.38 60.50 -20.04
C ALA A 54 -24.45 62.02 -19.70
N PRO A 55 -25.64 62.54 -19.29
CA PRO A 55 -25.81 63.95 -18.97
C PRO A 55 -25.11 64.35 -17.66
N SER A 56 -24.62 65.59 -17.62
CA SER A 56 -23.87 66.19 -16.51
C SER A 56 -24.70 66.27 -15.22
N GLN A 57 -24.20 65.66 -14.16
CA GLN A 57 -24.81 65.64 -12.82
C GLN A 57 -24.10 66.66 -11.92
N ASP A 58 -24.36 67.95 -12.13
CA ASP A 58 -23.60 69.04 -11.51
C ASP A 58 -23.97 69.35 -10.04
N ASN A 59 -24.68 68.46 -9.33
CA ASN A 59 -24.89 68.64 -7.89
C ASN A 59 -25.30 67.36 -7.12
N VAL A 60 -24.39 66.38 -7.01
CA VAL A 60 -24.52 65.27 -6.05
C VAL A 60 -23.23 65.19 -5.25
N THR A 61 -23.30 65.37 -3.92
CA THR A 61 -22.16 65.08 -3.04
C THR A 61 -22.05 63.57 -2.89
N THR A 62 -21.32 62.93 -3.80
CA THR A 62 -20.96 61.51 -3.68
C THR A 62 -19.76 61.37 -2.75
N LEU A 63 -19.77 60.37 -1.87
CA LEU A 63 -18.57 59.96 -1.13
C LEU A 63 -17.46 59.65 -2.14
N GLY A 64 -16.24 60.13 -1.87
CA GLY A 64 -15.09 59.94 -2.76
C GLY A 64 -14.86 58.47 -3.11
N GLU A 65 -14.33 58.21 -4.31
CA GLU A 65 -14.10 56.83 -4.79
C GLU A 65 -13.21 56.02 -3.84
N VAL A 66 -13.77 54.96 -3.23
CA VAL A 66 -13.00 54.01 -2.42
C VAL A 66 -12.48 52.92 -3.37
N ARG A 67 -11.18 52.97 -3.67
CA ARG A 67 -10.50 51.91 -4.43
C ARG A 67 -9.96 50.88 -3.46
N ALA A 68 -10.47 49.66 -3.54
CA ALA A 68 -9.87 48.52 -2.85
C ALA A 68 -8.51 48.23 -3.51
N LEU A 69 -7.43 48.57 -2.82
CA LEU A 69 -6.09 48.14 -3.20
C LEU A 69 -5.96 46.67 -2.83
N LYS A 70 -5.64 45.83 -3.81
CA LYS A 70 -5.31 44.43 -3.55
C LYS A 70 -4.00 44.40 -2.73
N PRO A 71 -3.96 43.67 -1.60
CA PRO A 71 -2.70 43.48 -0.87
C PRO A 71 -1.70 42.72 -1.76
N ASP A 72 -0.41 42.92 -1.51
CA ASP A 72 0.64 42.25 -2.27
C ASP A 72 0.51 40.73 -2.13
N ASP A 73 0.36 40.03 -3.27
CA ASP A 73 0.31 38.57 -3.31
C ASP A 73 1.74 38.04 -3.11
N GLU A 74 2.07 37.61 -1.89
CA GLU A 74 3.23 36.74 -1.69
C GLU A 74 2.97 35.41 -2.43
N PRO A 75 3.91 34.91 -3.26
CA PRO A 75 3.76 33.62 -3.91
C PRO A 75 3.56 32.53 -2.85
N LEU A 76 2.46 31.79 -2.94
CA LEU A 76 2.18 30.68 -2.03
C LEU A 76 3.23 29.58 -2.22
N ASP A 77 4.23 29.55 -1.36
CA ASP A 77 5.25 28.50 -1.36
C ASP A 77 4.68 27.20 -0.78
N LEU A 78 4.25 26.32 -1.68
CA LEU A 78 3.70 24.99 -1.35
C LEU A 78 4.72 24.08 -0.65
N TYR A 79 6.02 24.37 -0.75
CA TYR A 79 7.09 23.55 -0.19
C TYR A 79 7.62 24.07 1.16
N ARG A 80 7.15 25.24 1.60
CA ARG A 80 7.47 25.81 2.93
C ARG A 80 6.96 24.94 4.07
N PHE A 81 5.83 24.26 3.88
CA PHE A 81 5.26 23.40 4.91
C PHE A 81 6.08 22.11 5.04
N LYS A 82 6.73 21.94 6.19
CA LYS A 82 7.30 20.67 6.63
C LYS A 82 6.36 20.06 7.66
N ASN A 83 5.85 18.86 7.40
CA ASN A 83 5.06 18.13 8.38
C ASN A 83 5.90 17.95 9.67
N PRO A 84 5.49 18.54 10.80
CA PRO A 84 6.24 18.44 12.05
C PRO A 84 6.15 17.04 12.66
N VAL A 85 5.15 16.24 12.25
CA VAL A 85 4.98 14.87 12.71
C VAL A 85 5.89 13.96 11.89
N LYS A 86 6.90 13.39 12.55
CA LYS A 86 7.71 12.29 12.02
C LYS A 86 7.02 10.99 12.39
N PHE A 87 6.52 10.27 11.40
CA PHE A 87 6.04 8.90 11.59
C PHE A 87 7.26 8.02 11.86
N GLY A 88 7.49 7.66 13.12
CA GLY A 88 8.46 6.64 13.50
C GLY A 88 7.92 5.23 13.25
N ASP A 89 8.73 4.23 13.58
CA ASP A 89 8.28 2.84 13.57
C ASP A 89 7.05 2.66 14.47
N ASN A 90 6.01 2.07 13.90
CA ASN A 90 4.75 1.83 14.57
C ASN A 90 4.52 0.32 14.71
N ARG A 91 3.46 -0.09 15.41
CA ARG A 91 3.21 -1.54 15.59
C ARG A 91 2.99 -2.27 14.26
N PHE A 92 2.46 -1.57 13.27
CA PHE A 92 2.25 -2.11 11.93
C PHE A 92 3.57 -2.27 11.15
N SER A 93 4.59 -1.43 11.37
CA SER A 93 5.88 -1.58 10.67
C SER A 93 6.70 -2.79 11.14
N ARG A 94 6.32 -3.43 12.25
CA ARG A 94 6.88 -4.73 12.68
C ARG A 94 6.25 -5.92 11.97
N ASP A 95 4.93 -5.88 11.78
CA ASP A 95 4.16 -7.02 11.29
C ASP A 95 3.93 -6.94 9.77
N TRP A 96 3.99 -5.73 9.21
CA TRP A 96 3.80 -5.43 7.81
C TRP A 96 5.03 -4.69 7.27
N SER A 97 5.68 -5.30 6.29
CA SER A 97 6.74 -4.66 5.51
C SER A 97 6.30 -4.64 4.06
N GLU A 98 6.34 -3.46 3.45
CA GLU A 98 6.05 -3.33 2.03
C GLU A 98 7.01 -4.22 1.23
N PRO A 99 6.49 -4.97 0.23
CA PRO A 99 7.36 -5.75 -0.64
C PRO A 99 8.30 -4.80 -1.39
N PRO A 100 9.55 -5.21 -1.64
CA PRO A 100 10.53 -4.36 -2.33
C PRO A 100 10.03 -4.02 -3.73
N SER A 101 10.24 -2.77 -4.16
CA SER A 101 9.82 -2.34 -5.50
C SER A 101 10.63 -3.05 -6.58
N PRO A 102 10.08 -3.24 -7.80
CA PRO A 102 10.82 -3.88 -8.89
C PRO A 102 12.15 -3.19 -9.22
N GLU A 103 12.20 -1.87 -9.10
CA GLU A 103 13.42 -1.07 -9.26
C GLU A 103 14.45 -1.37 -8.17
N GLN A 104 14.02 -1.42 -6.91
CA GLN A 104 14.89 -1.81 -5.78
C GLN A 104 15.41 -3.24 -5.95
N VAL A 105 14.55 -4.16 -6.38
CA VAL A 105 14.95 -5.53 -6.67
C VAL A 105 15.99 -5.55 -7.78
N SER A 106 15.82 -4.74 -8.83
CA SER A 106 16.75 -4.65 -9.95
C SER A 106 18.12 -4.10 -9.53
N MET A 107 18.15 -3.06 -8.70
CA MET A 107 19.38 -2.53 -8.09
C MET A 107 20.09 -3.56 -7.21
N GLY A 108 19.33 -4.42 -6.51
CA GLY A 108 19.85 -5.48 -5.65
C GLY A 108 20.30 -6.76 -6.37
N GLY A 109 20.41 -6.76 -7.70
CA GLY A 109 20.79 -7.95 -8.49
C GLY A 109 19.60 -8.75 -9.02
N GLY A 110 18.40 -8.18 -9.01
CA GLY A 110 17.19 -8.74 -9.58
C GLY A 110 16.51 -9.83 -8.74
N TYR A 111 15.39 -10.34 -9.24
CA TYR A 111 14.59 -11.36 -8.57
C TYR A 111 15.34 -12.69 -8.39
N ILE A 112 16.32 -12.99 -9.24
CA ILE A 112 17.13 -14.20 -9.14
C ILE A 112 17.99 -14.17 -7.88
N MET A 113 18.74 -13.08 -7.65
CA MET A 113 19.55 -12.95 -6.44
C MET A 113 18.69 -12.90 -5.18
N MET A 114 17.56 -12.18 -5.23
CA MET A 114 16.58 -12.20 -4.14
C MET A 114 16.10 -13.63 -3.83
N GLY A 115 15.80 -14.42 -4.87
CA GLY A 115 15.37 -15.81 -4.73
C GLY A 115 16.44 -16.71 -4.09
N VAL A 116 17.70 -16.58 -4.52
CA VAL A 116 18.82 -17.33 -3.93
C VAL A 116 19.01 -16.98 -2.46
N VAL A 117 19.06 -15.69 -2.12
CA VAL A 117 19.23 -15.23 -0.73
C VAL A 117 18.06 -15.71 0.14
N LYS A 118 16.82 -15.59 -0.34
CA LYS A 118 15.63 -16.09 0.36
C LYS A 118 15.68 -17.61 0.56
N GLY A 119 16.13 -18.35 -0.46
CA GLY A 119 16.28 -19.81 -0.40
C GLY A 119 17.30 -20.27 0.64
N VAL A 120 18.48 -19.64 0.69
CA VAL A 120 19.51 -19.91 1.70
C VAL A 120 18.98 -19.61 3.10
N LEU A 121 18.31 -18.47 3.28
CA LEU A 121 17.74 -18.10 4.57
C LEU A 121 16.68 -19.09 5.05
N ALA A 122 15.82 -19.57 4.13
CA ALA A 122 14.80 -20.58 4.44
C ALA A 122 15.43 -21.93 4.80
N ALA A 123 16.49 -22.35 4.09
CA ALA A 123 17.22 -23.56 4.41
C ALA A 123 17.88 -23.49 5.80
N ALA A 124 18.50 -22.35 6.14
CA ALA A 124 19.08 -22.13 7.46
C ALA A 124 18.03 -22.22 8.57
N LYS A 125 16.85 -21.62 8.38
CA LYS A 125 15.71 -21.78 9.32
C LYS A 125 15.27 -23.24 9.45
N GLY A 126 15.20 -23.97 8.34
CA GLY A 126 14.88 -25.40 8.36
C GLY A 126 15.91 -26.22 9.14
N ILE A 127 17.20 -25.94 8.97
CA ILE A 127 18.28 -26.59 9.72
C ILE A 127 18.19 -26.25 11.21
N ASN A 128 17.95 -24.99 11.58
CA ASN A 128 17.72 -24.59 12.97
C ASN A 128 16.53 -25.35 13.57
N LYS A 129 15.45 -25.51 12.80
CA LYS A 129 14.26 -26.26 13.26
C LYS A 129 14.54 -27.75 13.49
N LEU A 130 15.34 -28.38 12.63
CA LEU A 130 15.72 -29.79 12.76
C LEU A 130 16.74 -30.04 13.87
N THR A 131 17.66 -29.10 14.08
CA THR A 131 18.69 -29.18 15.14
C THR A 131 18.17 -28.75 16.51
N GLY A 132 16.96 -28.19 16.58
CA GLY A 132 16.40 -27.63 17.81
C GLY A 132 17.11 -26.33 18.25
N GLY A 133 17.88 -25.71 17.35
CA GLY A 133 18.57 -24.46 17.62
C GLY A 133 17.58 -23.30 17.82
N PRO A 134 17.85 -22.35 18.74
CA PRO A 134 17.00 -21.19 18.92
C PRO A 134 17.06 -20.30 17.68
N ASP A 135 15.89 -19.86 17.19
CA ASP A 135 15.85 -18.82 16.16
C ASP A 135 16.36 -17.49 16.72
N GLN A 136 17.08 -16.73 15.89
CA GLN A 136 17.59 -15.40 16.25
C GLN A 136 16.45 -14.43 16.61
N ILE A 137 15.29 -14.60 15.98
CA ILE A 137 14.09 -13.82 16.25
C ILE A 137 13.04 -14.76 16.83
N GLN A 138 12.74 -14.59 18.12
CA GLN A 138 11.69 -15.35 18.79
C GLN A 138 10.38 -14.56 18.72
N ALA A 139 9.30 -15.24 18.35
CA ALA A 139 7.97 -14.66 18.50
C ALA A 139 7.74 -14.37 19.99
N ALA A 140 7.00 -13.30 20.30
CA ALA A 140 6.57 -13.03 21.66
C ALA A 140 5.59 -14.13 22.10
N VAL A 141 6.12 -15.22 22.65
CA VAL A 141 5.31 -16.22 23.34
C VAL A 141 4.85 -15.57 24.63
N ALA A 142 3.54 -15.58 24.87
CA ALA A 142 2.99 -15.12 26.14
C ALA A 142 3.71 -15.91 27.25
N ARG A 143 4.31 -15.18 28.20
CA ARG A 143 4.86 -15.82 29.40
C ARG A 143 3.72 -16.65 30.01
N PRO A 144 3.97 -17.89 30.46
CA PRO A 144 2.93 -18.63 31.17
C PRO A 144 2.38 -17.72 32.28
N PRO A 145 1.05 -17.65 32.44
CA PRO A 145 0.46 -16.83 33.49
C PRO A 145 1.07 -17.26 34.82
N PRO A 146 1.32 -16.31 35.75
CA PRO A 146 1.82 -16.68 37.07
C PRO A 146 0.86 -17.69 37.70
N GLU A 147 1.42 -18.74 38.31
CA GLU A 147 0.64 -19.75 39.02
C GLU A 147 -0.24 -19.07 40.07
N LEU A 148 -1.55 -19.29 39.99
CA LEU A 148 -2.50 -18.76 40.95
C LEU A 148 -2.24 -19.42 42.30
N SER A 149 -2.08 -18.62 43.36
CA SER A 149 -2.06 -19.15 44.73
C SER A 149 -3.37 -19.90 45.02
N ALA A 150 -3.33 -20.86 45.95
CA ALA A 150 -4.49 -21.67 46.30
C ALA A 150 -5.73 -20.83 46.65
N GLU A 151 -5.54 -19.69 47.33
CA GLU A 151 -6.61 -18.75 47.66
C GLU A 151 -7.22 -18.06 46.42
N GLN A 152 -6.40 -17.71 45.44
CA GLN A 152 -6.86 -17.11 44.19
C GLN A 152 -7.61 -18.12 43.32
N GLN A 153 -7.19 -19.39 43.32
CA GLN A 153 -7.91 -20.47 42.64
C GLN A 153 -9.29 -20.70 43.26
N GLN A 154 -9.39 -20.73 44.59
CA GLN A 154 -10.68 -20.84 45.28
C GLN A 154 -11.61 -19.67 44.97
N ARG A 155 -11.07 -18.44 44.88
CA ARG A 155 -11.85 -17.26 44.48
C ARG A 155 -12.34 -17.38 43.04
N ALA A 156 -11.50 -17.82 42.11
CA ALA A 156 -11.87 -18.05 40.72
C ALA A 156 -12.96 -19.12 40.57
N LEU A 157 -12.86 -20.22 41.33
CA LEU A 157 -13.88 -21.28 41.35
C LEU A 157 -15.23 -20.77 41.85
N ARG A 158 -15.25 -19.97 42.93
CA ARG A 158 -16.49 -19.35 43.44
C ARG A 158 -17.10 -18.38 42.41
N PHE A 159 -16.25 -17.62 41.73
CA PHE A 159 -16.70 -16.67 40.70
C PHE A 159 -17.26 -17.39 39.47
N SER A 160 -16.63 -18.47 39.00
CA SER A 160 -17.14 -19.30 37.90
C SER A 160 -18.52 -19.89 38.23
N GLN A 161 -18.69 -20.45 39.43
CA GLN A 161 -19.98 -21.01 39.87
C GLN A 161 -21.10 -19.97 39.96
N GLN A 162 -20.76 -18.71 40.26
CA GLN A 162 -21.73 -17.61 40.26
C GLN A 162 -22.12 -17.17 38.84
N GLN A 163 -21.22 -17.33 37.87
CA GLN A 163 -21.51 -17.02 36.46
C GLN A 163 -22.34 -18.12 35.78
N ASP A 164 -22.04 -19.39 36.04
CA ASP A 164 -22.79 -20.53 35.49
C ASP A 164 -24.25 -20.59 35.99
N GLY A 165 -24.55 -19.96 37.14
CA GLY A 165 -25.91 -19.82 37.65
C GLY A 165 -26.78 -18.78 36.93
N GLY A 166 -26.22 -18.02 35.98
CA GLY A 166 -26.91 -16.94 35.26
C GLY A 166 -27.24 -17.23 33.80
N GLU A 167 -26.76 -18.34 33.23
CA GLU A 167 -27.00 -18.68 31.82
C GLU A 167 -28.27 -19.54 31.68
N ALA A 168 -29.43 -18.87 31.71
CA ALA A 168 -30.68 -19.49 31.27
C ALA A 168 -30.62 -19.73 29.74
N PRO A 169 -30.97 -20.92 29.24
CA PRO A 169 -30.87 -21.22 27.82
C PRO A 169 -31.86 -20.36 27.01
N PRO A 170 -31.52 -19.97 25.76
CA PRO A 170 -32.44 -19.20 24.93
C PRO A 170 -33.70 -20.02 24.64
N VAL A 171 -34.85 -19.46 24.98
CA VAL A 171 -36.17 -19.99 24.63
C VAL A 171 -36.30 -19.95 23.11
N LYS A 172 -36.60 -21.10 22.51
CA LYS A 172 -36.83 -21.28 21.07
C LYS A 172 -38.04 -20.50 20.57
#